data_AF-A0A1F4CJW5-F1
#
_entry.id   AF-A0A1F4CJW5-F1
#
_cell.length_a   1.000
_cell.length_b   1.000
_cell.length_c   1.000
_cell.angle_alpha   90.00
_cell.angle_beta   90.00
_cell.angle_gamma   90.00
#
_symmetry.space_group_name_H-M   'P 1'
#
loop_
_entity.id
_entity.type
_entity.pdbx_description
1 polymer ?
#
loop_
_entity_poly.entity_id
_entity_poly.type
_entity_poly.pdbx_seq_one_letter_code
_entity_poly.pdbx_strand_id
1 'polypeptide(L)'
;MEIALRNWFGLFAPAGTPRDIVQRLNGEVPRNLLNNPVLRERFLISQGLGAESPVGESPEAFAAFLKADREYFTTVIKATGIRLD
;
A
#
# COMPACT_ATOMS: atom_id res chain seq x y z
N MET A 1 -19.04 15.66 4.49
CA MET A 1 -17.69 15.09 4.33
C MET A 1 -17.80 13.99 3.29
N GLU A 2 -17.15 14.15 2.15
CA GLU A 2 -17.06 13.07 1.16
C GLU A 2 -16.04 12.04 1.66
N ILE A 3 -16.45 10.77 1.75
CA ILE A 3 -15.56 9.68 2.16
C ILE A 3 -14.96 9.08 0.90
N ALA A 4 -13.67 9.30 0.67
CA ALA A 4 -12.94 8.73 -0.44
C ALA A 4 -12.35 7.38 -0.01
N LEU A 5 -12.86 6.29 -0.58
CA LEU A 5 -12.33 4.96 -0.37
C LEU A 5 -11.38 4.62 -1.51
N ARG A 6 -10.10 4.39 -1.19
CA ARG A 6 -9.09 3.93 -2.13
C ARG A 6 -8.46 2.64 -1.61
N ASN A 7 -8.47 1.61 -2.44
CA ASN A 7 -7.77 0.37 -2.12
C ASN A 7 -6.28 0.49 -2.45
N TRP A 8 -5.46 -0.11 -1.61
CA TRP A 8 -4.01 -0.20 -1.79
C TRP A 8 -3.50 -1.52 -1.22
N PHE A 9 -2.34 -1.95 -1.71
CA PHE A 9 -1.62 -3.10 -1.18
C PHE A 9 -0.19 -2.70 -0.84
N GLY A 10 0.36 -3.30 0.21
CA GLY A 10 1.71 -3.05 0.66
C GLY A 10 2.35 -4.32 1.19
N LEU A 11 3.69 -4.35 1.16
CA LEU A 11 4.48 -5.42 1.74
C LEU A 11 5.09 -4.95 3.05
N PHE A 12 4.97 -5.77 4.09
CA PHE A 12 5.50 -5.49 5.42
C PHE A 12 6.51 -6.55 5.83
N ALA A 13 7.50 -6.15 6.62
CA ALA A 13 8.47 -7.03 7.25
C ALA A 13 8.43 -6.85 8.77
N PRO A 14 8.91 -7.83 9.57
CA PRO A 14 8.98 -7.70 11.02
C PRO A 14 9.72 -6.44 11.48
N ALA A 15 9.32 -5.89 12.63
CA ALA A 15 10.04 -4.78 13.24
C ALA A 15 11.50 -5.16 13.52
N GLY A 16 12.43 -4.26 13.22
CA GLY A 16 13.87 -4.52 13.35
C GLY A 16 14.51 -5.24 12.16
N THR A 17 13.76 -5.52 11.09
CA THR A 17 14.35 -6.04 9.84
C THR A 17 15.47 -5.09 9.36
N PRO A 18 16.68 -5.60 9.06
CA PRO A 18 17.79 -4.78 8.58
C PRO A 18 17.43 -3.95 7.34
N ARG A 19 17.95 -2.70 7.28
CA ARG A 19 17.57 -1.72 6.25
C ARG A 19 17.94 -2.18 4.84
N ASP A 20 19.06 -2.87 4.68
CA ASP A 20 19.52 -3.46 3.43
C ASP A 20 18.55 -4.51 2.89
N ILE A 21 17.97 -5.35 3.76
CA ILE A 21 16.93 -6.31 3.39
C ILE A 21 15.66 -5.61 2.94
N VAL A 22 15.24 -4.56 3.66
CA VAL A 22 14.06 -3.76 3.27
C VAL A 22 14.28 -3.12 1.90
N GLN A 23 15.46 -2.53 1.66
CA GLN A 23 15.80 -1.92 0.37
C GLN A 23 15.83 -2.95 -0.76
N ARG A 24 16.41 -4.13 -0.51
CA ARG A 24 16.43 -5.22 -1.51
C ARG A 24 15.02 -5.63 -1.89
N LEU A 25 14.13 -5.85 -0.91
CA LEU A 25 12.73 -6.22 -1.18
C LEU A 25 11.99 -5.11 -1.94
N ASN A 26 12.21 -3.85 -1.57
CA ASN A 26 11.63 -2.69 -2.24
C ASN A 26 12.09 -2.58 -3.72
N GLY A 27 13.29 -3.04 -4.07
CA GLY A 27 13.73 -3.10 -5.46
C GLY A 27 13.20 -4.30 -6.24
N GLU A 28 13.27 -5.50 -5.64
CA GLU A 28 12.96 -6.74 -6.36
C GLU A 28 11.45 -6.93 -6.59
N VAL A 29 10.60 -6.58 -5.64
CA VAL A 29 9.16 -6.83 -5.75
C VAL A 29 8.51 -6.02 -6.88
N PRO A 30 8.68 -4.69 -6.97
CA PRO A 30 8.24 -3.89 -8.10
C PRO A 30 8.76 -4.41 -9.43
N ARG A 31 10.05 -4.76 -9.51
CA ARG A 31 10.68 -5.26 -10.73
C ARG A 31 9.97 -6.54 -11.22
N ASN A 32 9.74 -7.50 -10.33
CA ASN A 32 9.06 -8.75 -10.69
C ASN A 32 7.60 -8.51 -11.09
N LEU A 33 6.88 -7.62 -10.39
CA LEU A 33 5.51 -7.28 -10.72
C LEU A 33 5.38 -6.61 -12.09
N LEU A 34 6.31 -5.68 -12.42
CA LEU A 34 6.30 -4.95 -13.69
C LEU A 34 6.81 -5.80 -14.86
N ASN A 35 7.68 -6.78 -14.63
CA ASN A 35 8.23 -7.59 -15.71
C ASN A 35 7.42 -8.85 -16.01
N ASN A 36 6.42 -9.18 -15.20
CA ASN A 36 5.56 -10.34 -15.40
C ASN A 36 4.11 -9.92 -15.66
N PRO A 37 3.63 -9.99 -16.92
CA PRO A 37 2.27 -9.60 -17.29
C PRO A 37 1.18 -10.37 -16.52
N VAL A 38 1.41 -11.66 -16.22
CA VAL A 38 0.45 -12.47 -15.47
C VAL A 38 0.37 -12.01 -14.01
N LEU A 39 1.51 -11.65 -13.40
CA LEU A 39 1.51 -11.08 -12.06
C LEU A 39 0.85 -9.70 -12.05
N ARG A 40 1.14 -8.84 -13.03
CA ARG A 40 0.49 -7.53 -13.16
C ARG A 40 -1.03 -7.65 -13.26
N GLU A 41 -1.51 -8.54 -14.13
CA GLU A 41 -2.94 -8.79 -14.33
C GLU A 41 -3.61 -9.26 -13.02
N ARG A 42 -3.01 -10.26 -12.37
CA ARG A 42 -3.56 -10.83 -11.14
C ARG A 42 -3.49 -9.88 -9.95
N PHE A 43 -2.37 -9.21 -9.73
CA PHE A 43 -2.16 -8.40 -8.52
C PHE A 43 -2.67 -6.98 -8.62
N LEU A 44 -2.65 -6.34 -9.79
CA LEU A 44 -3.15 -4.98 -9.94
C LEU A 44 -4.58 -4.99 -10.49
N ILE A 45 -4.73 -5.48 -11.72
CA ILE A 45 -5.96 -5.28 -12.51
C ILE A 45 -7.14 -6.04 -11.89
N SER A 46 -6.96 -7.32 -11.55
CA SER A 46 -8.04 -8.14 -10.98
C SER A 46 -8.50 -7.66 -9.59
N GLN A 47 -7.66 -6.92 -8.88
CA GLN A 47 -7.95 -6.38 -7.54
C GLN A 47 -8.61 -5.00 -7.59
N GLY A 48 -8.97 -4.53 -8.79
CA GLY A 48 -9.52 -3.18 -8.99
C GLY A 48 -8.48 -2.07 -8.80
N LEU A 49 -7.19 -2.41 -8.74
CA LEU A 49 -6.14 -1.41 -8.84
C LEU A 49 -5.90 -1.11 -10.32
N GLY A 50 -5.97 0.17 -10.69
CA GLY A 50 -5.66 0.58 -12.06
C GLY A 50 -4.21 0.22 -12.42
N ALA A 51 -3.95 0.00 -13.71
CA ALA A 51 -2.61 -0.25 -14.23
C ALA A 51 -1.61 0.89 -13.93
N GLU A 52 -2.13 2.08 -13.63
CA GLU A 52 -1.38 3.29 -13.25
C GLU A 52 -1.13 3.40 -11.73
N SER A 53 -1.53 2.40 -10.94
CA SER A 53 -1.29 2.41 -9.50
C SER A 53 0.21 2.50 -9.22
N PRO A 54 0.67 3.36 -8.30
CA PRO A 54 2.08 3.50 -7.99
C PRO A 54 2.67 2.15 -7.53
N VAL A 55 3.76 1.71 -8.16
CA VAL A 55 4.49 0.50 -7.80
C VAL A 55 5.93 0.87 -7.54
N GLY A 56 6.45 0.50 -6.37
CA GLY A 56 7.86 0.72 -6.01
C GLY A 56 8.19 2.10 -5.44
N GLU A 57 7.21 2.75 -4.79
CA GLU A 57 7.46 3.85 -3.86
C GLU A 57 8.51 3.45 -2.82
N SER A 58 9.31 4.41 -2.33
CA SER A 58 10.32 4.12 -1.32
C SER A 58 9.68 3.64 0.00
N PRO A 59 10.41 2.89 0.85
CA PRO A 59 9.91 2.49 2.17
C PRO A 59 9.48 3.69 3.01
N GLU A 60 10.21 4.81 2.92
CA GLU A 60 9.92 6.05 3.63
C GLU A 60 8.65 6.73 3.09
N ALA A 61 8.45 6.77 1.77
CA ALA A 61 7.23 7.32 1.16
C ALA A 61 6.00 6.48 1.54
N PHE A 62 6.13 5.16 1.53
CA PHE A 62 5.06 4.27 1.96
C PHE A 62 4.73 4.43 3.45
N ALA A 63 5.73 4.60 4.32
CA ALA A 63 5.51 4.90 5.74
C ALA A 63 4.76 6.22 5.95
N ALA A 64 5.10 7.26 5.18
CA ALA A 64 4.39 8.54 5.23
C ALA A 64 2.93 8.42 4.78
N PHE A 65 2.68 7.66 3.70
CA PHE A 65 1.34 7.34 3.24
C PHE A 65 0.49 6.67 4.33
N LEU A 66 1.02 5.61 4.97
CA LEU A 66 0.30 4.89 6.04
C LEU A 66 -0.06 5.80 7.22
N LYS A 67 0.81 6.77 7.55
CA LYS A 67 0.54 7.73 8.61
C LYS A 67 -0.65 8.63 8.24
N ALA A 68 -0.65 9.20 7.03
CA ALA A 68 -1.73 10.04 6.54
C ALA A 68 -3.06 9.28 6.41
N ASP A 69 -3.01 8.06 5.88
CA ASP A 69 -4.18 7.19 5.72
C ASP A 69 -4.84 6.88 7.08
N ARG A 70 -4.02 6.52 8.07
CA ARG A 70 -4.48 6.30 9.45
C ARG A 70 -5.12 7.56 10.07
N GLU A 71 -4.52 8.73 9.88
CA GLU A 71 -5.05 10.00 10.38
C GLU A 71 -6.40 10.35 9.75
N TYR A 72 -6.54 10.13 8.44
CA TYR A 72 -7.79 10.31 7.71
C TYR A 72 -8.89 9.38 8.25
N PHE A 73 -8.63 8.07 8.31
CA PHE A 73 -9.64 7.12 8.77
C PHE A 73 -9.97 7.28 10.26
N THR A 74 -9.02 7.71 11.09
CA THR A 74 -9.31 8.10 12.48
C THR A 74 -10.35 9.21 12.54
N THR A 75 -10.25 10.20 11.65
CA THR A 75 -11.21 11.31 11.54
C THR A 75 -12.57 10.80 11.08
N VAL A 76 -12.60 9.94 10.05
CA VAL A 76 -13.83 9.33 9.53
C VAL A 76 -14.55 8.50 10.60
N ILE A 77 -13.84 7.65 11.33
CA ILE A 77 -14.40 6.80 12.39
C ILE A 77 -15.01 7.67 13.50
N LYS A 78 -14.29 8.71 13.95
CA LYS A 78 -14.80 9.63 14.98
C LYS A 78 -16.05 10.40 14.53
N ALA A 79 -16.10 10.82 13.27
CA ALA A 79 -17.22 11.59 12.72
C ALA A 79 -18.47 10.73 12.49
N THR A 80 -18.30 9.45 12.18
CA THR A 80 -19.40 8.54 11.81
C THR A 80 -19.87 7.64 12.96
N GLY A 81 -19.05 7.47 14.00
CA GLY A 81 -19.35 6.57 15.11
C GLY A 81 -19.27 5.08 14.75
N ILE A 82 -18.63 4.75 13.62
CA ILE A 82 -18.37 3.36 13.21
C ILE A 82 -17.58 2.64 14.31
N ARG A 83 -17.98 1.41 14.60
CA ARG A 83 -17.30 0.49 15.52
C ARG A 83 -17.08 -0.84 14.82
N LEU A 84 -15.97 -1.48 15.11
CA LEU A 84 -15.83 -2.92 14.89
C LEU A 84 -16.66 -3.64 15.96
N ASP A 85 -17.34 -4.70 15.54
CA ASP A 85 -18.08 -5.62 16.38
C ASP A 85 -17.18 -6.62 17.13
#